data_AF-A0A8J6ZJT4-F1
#
_entry.id   AF-A0A8J6ZJT4-F1
#
_cell.length_a   1.000
_cell.length_b   1.000
_cell.length_c   1.000
_cell.angle_alpha   90.00
_cell.angle_beta   90.00
_cell.angle_gamma   90.00
#
_symmetry.space_group_name_H-M   'P 1'
#
loop_
_entity.id
_entity.type
_entity.pdbx_description
1 polymer ?
#
loop_
_entity_poly.entity_id
_entity_poly.type
_entity_poly.pdbx_seq_one_letter_code
_entity_poly.pdbx_strand_id
1 'polypeptide(L)'
;MAEDFSQMSEVDIAYRILSASGKDNPLNFKTLIREVIDKKGKVVQDEAAAISEIYTMINMDSRFQYVRDGLWGLSDWYPPETKRARSSSKTSKA
;
A
#
# COMPACT_ATOMS: atom_id res chain seq x y z
N MET A 1 -16.60 -10.10 -13.87
CA MET A 1 -16.49 -8.75 -14.44
C MET A 1 -15.01 -8.39 -14.41
N ALA A 2 -14.41 -8.05 -15.54
CA ALA A 2 -13.02 -7.59 -15.54
C ALA A 2 -12.94 -6.28 -14.77
N GLU A 3 -12.03 -6.16 -13.81
CA GLU A 3 -11.79 -4.91 -13.11
C GLU A 3 -11.19 -3.90 -14.11
N ASP A 4 -11.85 -2.75 -14.27
CA ASP A 4 -11.35 -1.69 -15.14
C ASP A 4 -10.29 -0.86 -14.40
N PHE A 5 -9.03 -1.25 -14.59
CA PHE A 5 -7.89 -0.55 -13.98
C PHE A 5 -7.51 0.73 -14.75
N SER A 6 -8.05 0.95 -15.95
CA SER A 6 -7.69 2.08 -16.82
C SER A 6 -8.04 3.43 -16.19
N GLN A 7 -9.16 3.48 -15.45
CA GLN A 7 -9.65 4.68 -14.78
C GLN A 7 -9.15 4.83 -13.32
N MET A 8 -8.41 3.84 -12.81
CA MET A 8 -7.95 3.85 -11.42
C MET A 8 -6.64 4.64 -11.26
N SER A 9 -6.46 5.27 -10.10
CA SER A 9 -5.16 5.84 -9.72
C SER A 9 -4.14 4.71 -9.52
N GLU A 10 -2.86 4.98 -9.75
CA GLU A 10 -1.79 3.98 -9.63
C GLU A 10 -1.66 3.49 -8.18
N VAL A 11 -1.94 4.34 -7.19
CA VAL A 11 -2.00 3.95 -5.78
C VAL A 11 -3.18 3.03 -5.49
N ASP A 12 -4.35 3.23 -6.10
CA ASP A 12 -5.47 2.30 -5.91
C ASP A 12 -5.23 0.95 -6.59
N ILE A 13 -4.56 0.94 -7.74
CA ILE A 13 -4.11 -0.30 -8.40
C ILE A 13 -3.11 -1.03 -7.49
N ALA A 14 -2.11 -0.33 -6.96
CA ALA A 14 -1.12 -0.90 -6.03
C ALA A 14 -1.79 -1.48 -4.77
N TYR A 15 -2.78 -0.77 -4.22
CA TYR A 15 -3.55 -1.23 -3.07
C TYR A 15 -4.30 -2.52 -3.38
N ARG A 16 -4.95 -2.61 -4.56
CA ARG A 16 -5.66 -3.83 -4.97
C ARG A 16 -4.72 -5.01 -5.20
N ILE A 17 -3.56 -4.78 -5.82
CA ILE A 17 -2.54 -5.82 -6.01
C ILE A 17 -2.12 -6.40 -4.66
N LEU A 18 -1.75 -5.55 -3.70
CA LEU A 18 -1.37 -6.02 -2.38
C LEU A 18 -2.55 -6.67 -1.66
N SER A 19 -3.74 -6.08 -1.69
CA SER A 19 -4.95 -6.64 -1.08
C SER A 19 -5.25 -8.05 -1.57
N ALA A 20 -5.11 -8.29 -2.88
CA ALA A 20 -5.31 -9.60 -3.47
C ALA A 20 -4.18 -10.59 -3.13
N SER A 21 -2.94 -10.12 -2.99
CA SER A 21 -1.79 -10.94 -2.58
C SER A 21 -1.89 -11.40 -1.12
N GLY A 22 -2.41 -10.53 -0.25
CA GLY A 22 -2.58 -10.80 1.16
C GLY A 22 -1.29 -10.67 1.98
N LYS A 23 -1.45 -10.71 3.31
CA LYS A 23 -0.40 -10.45 4.29
C LYS A 23 0.78 -11.43 4.23
N ASP A 24 0.51 -12.68 3.87
CA ASP A 24 1.54 -13.72 3.80
C ASP A 24 2.42 -13.61 2.55
N ASN A 25 2.02 -12.80 1.57
CA ASN A 25 2.72 -12.63 0.31
C ASN A 25 2.98 -11.13 0.01
N PRO A 26 3.79 -10.43 0.82
CA PRO A 26 4.21 -9.06 0.52
C PRO A 26 5.06 -9.03 -0.75
N LEU A 27 4.98 -7.94 -1.51
CA LEU A 27 5.66 -7.84 -2.81
C LEU A 27 6.89 -6.94 -2.74
N ASN A 28 7.93 -7.28 -3.50
CA ASN A 28 9.05 -6.37 -3.68
C ASN A 28 8.58 -5.08 -4.37
N PHE A 29 9.04 -3.93 -3.90
CA PHE A 29 8.56 -2.64 -4.38
C PHE A 29 8.70 -2.45 -5.90
N LYS A 30 9.82 -2.91 -6.48
CA LYS A 30 10.02 -2.82 -7.93
C LYS A 30 9.03 -3.71 -8.70
N THR A 31 8.69 -4.86 -8.13
CA THR A 31 7.69 -5.77 -8.71
C THR A 31 6.30 -5.14 -8.64
N LEU A 32 5.95 -4.57 -7.49
CA LEU A 32 4.68 -3.85 -7.30
C LEU A 32 4.50 -2.73 -8.33
N ILE A 33 5.51 -1.88 -8.54
CA ILE A 33 5.44 -0.79 -9.53
C ILE A 33 5.23 -1.33 -10.95
N ARG A 34 5.92 -2.40 -11.32
CA ARG A 34 5.77 -3.03 -12.65
C ARG A 34 4.38 -3.59 -12.87
N GLU A 35 3.83 -4.28 -11.87
CA GLU A 35 2.45 -4.79 -11.89
C GLU A 35 1.43 -3.67 -12.05
N VAL A 36 1.67 -2.51 -11.42
CA VAL A 36 0.81 -1.32 -11.58
C VAL A 36 0.84 -0.79 -13.00
N ILE A 37 2.04 -0.69 -13.61
CA ILE A 37 2.20 -0.24 -15.01
C ILE A 37 1.47 -1.18 -15.96
N ASP A 38 1.68 -2.50 -15.80
CA ASP A 38 1.07 -3.53 -16.63
C ASP A 38 -0.47 -3.50 -16.53
N LYS A 39 -1.01 -3.50 -15.31
CA LYS A 39 -2.47 -3.46 -15.09
C LYS A 39 -3.12 -2.18 -15.57
N LYS A 40 -2.43 -1.03 -15.48
CA LYS A 40 -2.97 0.23 -15.98
C LYS A 40 -3.03 0.27 -17.51
N GLY A 41 -2.29 -0.60 -18.19
CA GLY A 41 -2.26 -0.67 -19.65
C GLY A 41 -1.69 0.60 -20.30
N LYS A 42 -0.90 1.39 -19.56
CA LYS A 42 -0.25 2.59 -20.09
C LYS A 42 0.87 2.15 -21.02
N VAL A 43 0.82 2.57 -22.29
CA VAL A 43 2.00 2.55 -23.16
C VAL A 43 2.98 3.57 -22.62
N VAL A 44 3.98 3.12 -21.88
CA VAL A 44 4.94 4.00 -21.24
C VAL A 44 6.05 4.34 -22.25
N GLN A 45 6.12 5.60 -22.68
CA GLN A 45 7.19 6.07 -23.55
C GLN A 45 8.54 6.18 -22.83
N ASP A 46 8.51 6.41 -21.50
CA ASP A 46 9.67 6.44 -20.62
C ASP A 46 9.36 5.66 -19.32
N GLU A 47 9.84 4.42 -19.27
CA GLU A 47 9.63 3.52 -18.13
C GLU A 47 10.23 4.10 -16.84
N ALA A 48 11.37 4.80 -16.90
CA ALA A 48 12.03 5.35 -15.73
C ALA A 48 11.21 6.51 -15.13
N ALA A 49 10.62 7.36 -15.98
CA ALA A 49 9.72 8.42 -15.53
C ALA A 49 8.48 7.84 -14.83
N ALA A 50 7.83 6.84 -15.42
CA ALA A 50 6.65 6.20 -14.81
C ALA A 50 6.98 5.51 -13.48
N ILE A 51 8.12 4.80 -13.41
CA ILE A 51 8.57 4.19 -12.16
C ILE A 51 8.74 5.27 -11.07
N SER A 52 9.34 6.41 -11.41
CA SER A 52 9.61 7.49 -10.46
C SER A 52 8.32 8.17 -9.98
N GLU A 53 7.36 8.39 -10.87
CA GLU A 53 6.04 8.93 -10.54
C GLU A 53 5.28 7.99 -9.59
N ILE A 54 5.16 6.71 -9.95
CA ILE A 54 4.45 5.71 -9.14
C ILE A 54 5.14 5.52 -7.79
N TYR A 55 6.48 5.47 -7.78
CA TYR A 55 7.27 5.43 -6.56
C TYR A 55 6.89 6.59 -5.63
N THR A 56 6.84 7.80 -6.16
CA THR A 56 6.51 9.00 -5.37
C THR A 56 5.10 8.92 -4.81
N MET A 57 4.12 8.54 -5.64
CA MET A 57 2.73 8.46 -5.19
C MET A 57 2.52 7.37 -4.13
N ILE A 58 3.13 6.19 -4.28
CA ILE A 58 3.03 5.13 -3.26
C ILE A 58 3.72 5.56 -1.95
N ASN A 59 4.88 6.20 -2.02
CA ASN A 59 5.59 6.67 -0.81
C ASN A 59 4.85 7.81 -0.10
N MET A 60 4.01 8.58 -0.79
CA MET A 60 3.16 9.61 -0.19
C MET A 60 1.85 9.07 0.40
N ASP A 61 1.51 7.80 0.16
CA ASP A 61 0.26 7.19 0.59
C ASP A 61 0.47 6.32 1.85
N SER A 62 -0.20 6.71 2.95
CA SER A 62 -0.05 6.08 4.26
C SER A 62 -0.62 4.66 4.36
N ARG A 63 -1.36 4.19 3.36
CA ARG A 63 -1.87 2.81 3.29
C ARG A 63 -0.76 1.78 3.06
N PHE A 64 0.40 2.22 2.55
CA PHE A 64 1.52 1.36 2.24
C PHE A 64 2.60 1.44 3.31
N GLN A 65 3.20 0.30 3.65
CA GLN A 65 4.32 0.24 4.56
C GLN A 65 5.41 -0.71 4.07
N TYR A 66 6.64 -0.38 4.41
CA TYR A 66 7.76 -1.30 4.34
C TYR A 66 7.57 -2.44 5.37
N VAL A 67 7.77 -3.68 4.93
CA VAL A 67 7.67 -4.86 5.79
C VAL A 67 9.06 -5.38 6.17
N ARG A 68 9.85 -5.84 5.19
CA ARG A 68 11.25 -6.30 5.33
C ARG A 68 11.89 -6.53 3.97
N ASP A 69 13.21 -6.51 3.86
CA ASP A 69 13.97 -6.91 2.66
C ASP A 69 13.48 -6.29 1.33
N GLY A 70 13.03 -5.03 1.37
CA GLY A 70 12.46 -4.35 0.21
C GLY A 70 11.05 -4.81 -0.19
N LEU A 71 10.41 -5.64 0.63
CA LEU A 71 9.02 -6.07 0.53
C LEU A 71 8.11 -5.03 1.18
N TRP A 72 7.00 -4.77 0.51
CA TRP A 72 5.98 -3.83 0.89
C TRP A 72 4.64 -4.52 1.08
N GLY A 73 3.85 -3.93 1.97
CA GLY A 73 2.55 -4.43 2.36
C GLY A 73 1.62 -3.29 2.73
N LEU A 74 0.40 -3.66 3.12
CA LEU A 74 -0.60 -2.70 3.58
C LEU A 74 -0.45 -2.46 5.08
N SER A 75 -0.62 -1.21 5.50
CA SER A 75 -0.59 -0.81 6.92
C SER A 75 -1.64 -1.57 7.75
N ASP A 76 -2.78 -1.90 7.14
CA ASP A 76 -3.87 -2.67 7.79
C ASP A 76 -3.49 -4.12 8.12
N TRP A 77 -2.42 -4.67 7.53
CA TRP A 77 -2.00 -6.04 7.82
C TRP A 77 -1.43 -6.19 9.23
N TYR A 78 -0.93 -5.10 9.81
CA TYR A 78 -0.29 -5.08 11.11
C TYR A 78 -0.84 -3.90 11.92
N PRO A 79 -2.11 -3.98 12.37
CA PRO A 79 -2.66 -2.93 13.20
C PRO A 79 -1.74 -2.72 14.41
N PRO A 80 -1.41 -1.47 14.76
CA PRO A 80 -0.58 -1.21 15.92
C PRO A 80 -1.24 -1.88 17.13
N GLU A 81 -0.45 -2.66 17.89
CA GLU A 81 -0.93 -3.25 19.14
C GLU A 81 -1.64 -2.16 19.92
N THR A 82 -2.96 -2.28 20.08
CA THR A 82 -3.74 -1.34 20.85
C THR A 82 -3.18 -1.38 22.26
N LYS A 83 -2.33 -0.41 22.59
CA LYS A 83 -1.97 -0.07 23.96
C LYS A 83 -3.28 0.38 24.58
N ARG A 84 -4.03 -0.58 25.13
CA ARG A 84 -5.28 -0.40 25.87
C ARG A 84 -5.10 0.86 26.71
N ALA A 85 -5.79 1.93 26.32
CA ALA A 85 -5.77 3.17 27.07
C ALA A 85 -6.16 2.78 28.49
N ARG A 86 -5.22 2.91 29.44
CA ARG A 86 -5.59 2.91 30.85
C ARG A 86 -6.49 4.12 31.00
N SER A 87 -7.81 3.87 31.02
CA SER A 87 -8.78 4.81 31.56
C SER A 87 -8.24 5.22 32.92
N SER A 88 -7.71 6.44 33.02
CA SER A 88 -7.47 7.07 34.30
C SER A 88 -8.85 7.29 34.91
N SER A 89 -9.31 6.30 35.67
CA SER A 89 -10.43 6.46 36.58
C SER A 89 -10.02 7.57 37.55
N LYS A 90 -10.51 8.79 37.30
CA LYS A 90 -10.56 9.83 38.32
C LYS A 90 -11.47 9.29 39.42
N THR A 91 -10.86 8.70 40.44
CA THR A 91 -11.54 8.48 41.73
C THR A 91 -11.76 9.86 42.33
N SER A 92 -13.01 10.29 42.32
CA SER A 92 -13.53 11.27 43.26
C SER A 92 -13.91 10.53 44.54
N LYS A 93 -13.21 10.79 45.65
CA LYS A 93 -13.57 10.41 47.03
C LYS A 93 -12.60 11.12 47.97
N ALA A 94 -12.96 11.81 49.04
CA ALA A 94 -14.20 12.33 49.62
C ALA A 94 -13.80 13.62 50.37
#